data_AF-A0AAE9DZY6-F1
#
_entry.id   AF-A0AAE9DZY6-F1
#
_cell.length_a   1.000
_cell.length_b   1.000
_cell.length_c   1.000
_cell.angle_alpha   90.00
_cell.angle_beta   90.00
_cell.angle_gamma   90.00
#
_symmetry.space_group_name_H-M   'P 1'
#
loop_
_entity.id
_entity.type
_entity.pdbx_description
1 polymer ?
#
loop_
_entity_poly.entity_id
_entity_poly.type
_entity_poly.pdbx_seq_one_letter_code
_entity_poly.pdbx_strand_id
1 'polypeptide(L)'
;MKAPLVLALLIGLSTAVDFAPLLDMCTNPPAEQKKLSDKMTLPEAYKISGSVTNWKEGKTTLLKETATKEFRVIEIKKDDSSQKWIQSLTGDKHFELITNNGDCDDKAAPPEILKVPRFDSIIGNNTSSIASIVDGVLNFIRSNTGYAVKNNFDVVGGVNTMKWVSCVNGTSANDTKVLVELRYAGDDSIAPALKQFSNPILLSIRLAELKDFNTTMPDNHISIEFDRYDIPDGVEDNAQLAHGVFCANRNETELKLKPMDEYAAVLSYYNYVNKTSEVVDVFYSKQNKVFAVAGASFRNLLKSSNYSQGVDYILHDYNYGYEFTMKNGACDTFGPAPETTNDVIVNNKKQLTMQRMEDILVDPKLRWSSYQDSVDLAGNTFKAFRALDSAGTGKIVELHLTNDGEVHSMNRFDAKTRKIEQSLIVTRVEVGTSKLNLAMVQMAGCYDNGSFANNTWVVPIKDKNITNLHSVGLSNLNKAVAETISKNVYAVIPYRVIVFYVENGDGGLSMLLRLAEKTTVQPSDVGYNYTAELTTAELFSKMNASLFSEKMPIVVEVGGQKEEWIADASAMKSFPPDTDTGFLGYTGGAMFVLAIFCILSGVSIGAVGVFVVTRRQRISTLAYQVFE
;
A
#
# COMPACT_ATOMS: atom_id res chain seq x y z
N MET A 1 -2.46 2.39 60.57
CA MET A 1 -1.95 3.66 61.14
C MET A 1 -2.84 4.80 60.67
N LYS A 2 -3.45 5.53 61.61
CA LYS A 2 -4.36 6.65 61.38
C LYS A 2 -3.55 7.92 61.14
N ALA A 3 -3.31 8.30 59.89
CA ALA A 3 -2.66 9.56 59.53
C ALA A 3 -3.07 10.21 58.17
N PRO A 4 -4.21 9.91 57.50
CA PRO A 4 -4.58 10.68 56.30
C PRO A 4 -5.48 11.90 56.60
N LEU A 5 -6.12 11.97 57.77
CA LEU A 5 -7.10 13.03 58.08
C LEU A 5 -6.45 14.37 58.48
N VAL A 6 -5.24 14.33 59.05
CA VAL A 6 -4.57 15.53 59.58
C VAL A 6 -3.89 16.34 58.47
N LEU A 7 -3.47 15.69 57.37
CA LEU A 7 -2.79 16.36 56.26
C LEU A 7 -3.77 17.12 55.33
N ALA A 8 -4.99 16.60 55.13
CA ALA A 8 -6.04 17.31 54.39
C ALA A 8 -6.54 18.56 55.16
N LEU A 9 -6.57 18.49 56.50
CA LEU A 9 -6.91 19.63 57.37
C LEU A 9 -5.82 20.72 57.37
N LEU A 10 -4.55 20.35 57.23
CA LEU A 10 -3.43 21.30 57.16
C LEU A 10 -3.39 22.08 55.84
N ILE A 11 -3.77 21.46 54.71
CA ILE A 11 -3.85 22.15 53.40
C ILE A 11 -5.05 23.12 53.37
N GLY A 12 -6.17 22.77 54.01
CA GLY A 12 -7.32 23.66 54.20
C GLY A 12 -7.06 24.85 55.16
N LEU A 13 -6.11 24.71 56.08
CA LEU A 13 -5.71 25.78 56.99
C LEU A 13 -4.67 26.73 56.38
N SER A 14 -3.79 26.27 55.49
CA SER A 14 -2.87 27.16 54.77
C SER A 14 -3.56 28.07 53.76
N THR A 15 -4.65 27.62 53.13
CA THR A 15 -5.44 28.47 52.22
C THR A 15 -6.23 29.54 52.98
N ALA A 16 -6.78 29.21 54.17
CA ALA A 16 -7.53 30.18 54.97
C ALA A 16 -6.70 31.42 55.41
N VAL A 17 -5.38 31.28 55.56
CA VAL A 17 -4.47 32.38 55.95
C VAL A 17 -4.13 33.29 54.76
N ASP A 18 -4.01 32.73 53.55
CA ASP A 18 -3.74 33.50 52.32
C ASP A 18 -4.99 34.23 51.77
N PHE A 19 -6.19 33.73 52.05
CA PHE A 19 -7.44 34.36 51.59
C PHE A 19 -7.86 35.56 52.43
N ALA A 20 -7.63 35.55 53.75
CA ALA A 20 -8.12 36.60 54.65
C ALA A 20 -7.69 38.03 54.24
N PRO A 21 -6.43 38.30 53.84
CA PRO A 21 -6.02 39.61 53.35
C PRO A 21 -6.71 40.00 52.03
N LEU A 22 -6.97 39.03 51.13
CA LEU A 22 -7.61 39.28 49.84
C LEU A 22 -9.11 39.55 50.01
N LEU A 23 -9.73 38.87 50.96
CA LEU A 23 -11.13 39.05 51.35
C LEU A 23 -11.37 40.41 52.00
N ASP A 24 -10.43 40.88 52.83
CA ASP A 24 -10.46 42.23 53.40
C ASP A 24 -10.44 43.31 52.30
N MET A 25 -9.73 43.09 51.19
CA MET A 25 -9.78 44.01 50.04
C MET A 25 -11.14 44.04 49.35
N CYS A 26 -12.02 43.06 49.57
CA CYS A 26 -13.38 43.06 49.06
C CYS A 26 -14.39 43.68 50.03
N THR A 27 -14.19 43.50 51.35
CA THR A 27 -15.07 44.07 52.38
C THR A 27 -14.70 45.54 52.67
N ASN A 28 -13.41 45.86 52.66
CA ASN A 28 -12.81 47.16 52.91
C ASN A 28 -11.90 47.56 51.72
N PRO A 29 -12.50 47.94 50.57
CA PRO A 29 -11.75 48.16 49.34
C PRO A 29 -10.73 49.29 49.47
N PRO A 30 -9.46 49.06 49.07
CA PRO A 30 -8.46 50.12 49.00
C PRO A 30 -8.90 51.27 48.09
N ALA A 31 -8.53 52.50 48.47
CA ALA A 31 -8.85 53.69 47.67
C ALA A 31 -8.19 53.70 46.27
N GLU A 32 -7.05 53.03 46.13
CA GLU A 32 -6.31 52.92 44.87
C GLU A 32 -6.79 51.70 44.08
N GLN A 33 -7.61 51.95 43.06
CA GLN A 33 -8.01 50.94 42.08
C GLN A 33 -7.01 50.93 40.92
N LYS A 34 -6.63 49.74 40.46
CA LYS A 34 -5.76 49.54 39.30
C LYS A 34 -6.54 48.86 38.19
N LYS A 35 -6.67 49.52 37.04
CA LYS A 35 -7.12 48.87 35.82
C LYS A 35 -5.98 48.00 35.27
N LEU A 36 -6.28 46.73 35.03
CA LEU A 36 -5.30 45.80 34.50
C LEU A 36 -5.12 46.00 33.00
N SER A 37 -3.90 45.82 32.48
CA SER A 37 -3.62 46.00 31.06
C SER A 37 -4.28 44.92 30.22
N ASP A 38 -4.87 45.30 29.09
CA ASP A 38 -5.44 44.38 28.11
C ASP A 38 -4.39 43.80 27.14
N LYS A 39 -3.09 44.11 27.34
CA LYS A 39 -1.97 43.61 26.54
C LYS A 39 -1.57 42.16 26.82
N MET A 40 -2.20 41.49 27.79
CA MET A 40 -1.93 40.08 28.13
C MET A 40 -2.51 39.08 27.10
N THR A 41 -2.74 39.51 25.86
CA THR A 41 -3.22 38.67 24.76
C THR A 41 -2.16 37.65 24.37
N LEU A 42 -2.60 36.43 24.03
CA LEU A 42 -1.70 35.43 23.47
C LEU A 42 -1.38 35.75 22.00
N PRO A 43 -0.15 35.45 21.53
CA PRO A 43 0.18 35.54 20.11
C PRO A 43 -0.63 34.52 19.29
N GLU A 44 -0.62 34.66 17.95
CA GLU A 44 -1.34 33.74 17.05
C GLU A 44 -0.83 32.29 17.15
N ALA A 45 0.48 32.11 17.35
CA ALA A 45 1.10 30.81 17.57
C ALA A 45 1.71 30.75 18.98
N TYR A 46 1.32 29.75 19.76
CA TYR A 46 1.81 29.55 21.12
C TYR A 46 1.76 28.08 21.51
N LYS A 47 2.54 27.73 22.54
CA LYS A 47 2.44 26.47 23.25
C LYS A 47 2.50 26.77 24.74
N ILE A 48 1.44 26.38 25.45
CA ILE A 48 1.30 26.64 26.89
C ILE A 48 1.03 25.30 27.58
N SER A 49 1.74 25.04 28.68
CA SER A 49 1.42 23.93 29.58
C SER A 49 1.19 24.43 30.98
N GLY A 50 0.33 23.74 31.72
CA GLY A 50 -0.08 24.15 33.04
C GLY A 50 -0.96 23.12 33.74
N SER A 51 -1.67 23.57 34.77
CA SER A 51 -2.58 22.74 35.54
C SER A 51 -3.89 23.45 35.88
N VAL A 52 -4.96 22.67 35.97
CA VAL A 52 -6.27 23.10 36.46
C VAL A 52 -6.59 22.30 37.71
N THR A 53 -6.73 22.98 38.83
CA THR A 53 -7.04 22.35 40.12
C THR A 53 -8.43 22.79 40.59
N ASN A 54 -9.31 21.82 40.80
CA ASN A 54 -10.58 22.00 41.49
C ASN A 54 -10.38 21.58 42.96
N TRP A 55 -10.25 22.57 43.83
CA TRP A 55 -9.95 22.38 45.23
C TRP A 55 -11.10 21.74 46.01
N LYS A 56 -12.34 21.93 45.57
CA LYS A 56 -13.52 21.29 46.18
C LYS A 56 -13.54 19.80 45.92
N GLU A 57 -13.19 19.39 44.70
CA GLU A 57 -13.11 17.98 44.34
C GLU A 57 -11.78 17.33 44.75
N GLY A 58 -10.77 18.14 45.10
CA GLY A 58 -9.41 17.66 45.37
C GLY A 58 -8.75 17.05 44.13
N LYS A 59 -9.09 17.55 42.93
CA LYS A 59 -8.61 17.01 41.65
C LYS A 59 -7.80 18.05 40.91
N THR A 60 -6.67 17.59 40.36
CA THR A 60 -5.82 18.38 39.47
C THR A 60 -5.70 17.69 38.13
N THR A 61 -5.78 18.47 37.08
CA THR A 61 -5.68 18.04 35.69
C THR A 61 -4.53 18.78 35.03
N LEU A 62 -3.65 18.07 34.34
CA LEU A 62 -2.60 18.70 33.54
C LEU A 62 -3.19 19.10 32.19
N LEU A 63 -2.83 20.30 31.75
CA LEU A 63 -3.29 20.90 30.51
C LEU A 63 -2.08 21.28 29.66
N LYS A 64 -2.14 20.97 28.38
CA LYS A 64 -1.18 21.46 27.39
C LYS A 64 -1.94 21.85 26.14
N GLU A 65 -1.69 23.05 25.65
CA GLU A 65 -2.23 23.53 24.40
C GLU A 65 -1.10 23.96 23.46
N THR A 66 -1.20 23.57 22.20
CA THR A 66 -0.34 24.02 21.12
C THR A 66 -1.23 24.58 20.01
N ALA A 67 -1.08 25.86 19.70
CA ALA A 67 -1.82 26.54 18.64
C ALA A 67 -0.85 27.09 17.60
N THR A 68 -1.17 26.85 16.33
CA THR A 68 -0.49 27.42 15.16
C THR A 68 -1.52 28.22 14.34
N LYS A 69 -1.15 28.64 13.11
CA LYS A 69 -2.11 29.25 12.18
C LYS A 69 -3.11 28.25 11.62
N GLU A 70 -2.73 26.98 11.57
CA GLU A 70 -3.47 25.94 10.84
C GLU A 70 -4.25 25.02 11.78
N PHE A 71 -3.74 24.80 13.00
CA PHE A 71 -4.36 23.87 13.93
C PHE A 71 -4.19 24.29 15.39
N ARG A 72 -5.02 23.70 16.24
CA ARG A 72 -4.92 23.73 17.69
C ARG A 72 -4.97 22.31 18.24
N VAL A 73 -4.07 21.98 19.15
CA VAL A 73 -4.01 20.68 19.84
C VAL A 73 -4.11 20.93 21.33
N ILE A 74 -5.06 20.27 21.99
CA ILE A 74 -5.28 20.37 23.43
C ILE A 74 -5.16 18.98 24.03
N GLU A 75 -4.24 18.83 24.97
CA GLU A 75 -4.02 17.60 25.72
C GLU A 75 -4.45 17.84 27.17
N ILE A 76 -5.40 17.03 27.64
CA ILE A 76 -5.85 17.02 29.02
C ILE A 76 -5.46 15.68 29.61
N LYS A 77 -4.73 15.70 30.73
CA LYS A 77 -4.32 14.48 31.45
C LYS A 77 -4.80 14.54 32.89
N LYS A 78 -5.52 13.49 33.29
CA LYS A 78 -6.10 13.32 34.62
C LYS A 78 -5.84 11.90 35.09
N ASP A 79 -5.08 11.74 36.17
CA ASP A 79 -4.63 10.44 36.67
C ASP A 79 -3.94 9.63 35.54
N ASP A 80 -4.40 8.41 35.28
CA ASP A 80 -3.94 7.57 34.17
C ASP A 80 -4.65 7.90 32.84
N SER A 81 -5.69 8.73 32.84
CA SER A 81 -6.45 9.12 31.65
C SER A 81 -5.80 10.31 30.93
N SER A 82 -5.68 10.23 29.61
CA SER A 82 -5.33 11.35 28.74
C SER A 82 -6.27 11.38 27.54
N GLN A 83 -6.60 12.60 27.14
CA GLN A 83 -7.43 12.90 25.99
C GLN A 83 -6.75 14.02 25.22
N LYS A 84 -6.75 13.89 23.89
CA LYS A 84 -6.15 14.83 22.96
C LYS A 84 -7.22 15.29 21.99
N TRP A 85 -7.44 16.59 21.92
CA TRP A 85 -8.30 17.21 20.92
C TRP A 85 -7.44 17.88 19.87
N ILE A 86 -7.81 17.72 18.61
CA ILE A 86 -7.19 18.37 17.47
C ILE A 86 -8.28 19.16 16.76
N GLN A 87 -8.05 20.45 16.54
CA GLN A 87 -8.95 21.34 15.82
C GLN A 87 -8.21 21.91 14.63
N SER A 88 -8.79 21.78 13.44
CA SER A 88 -8.36 22.58 12.29
C SER A 88 -8.82 24.02 12.47
N LEU A 89 -7.91 24.98 12.30
CA LEU A 89 -8.22 26.42 12.32
C LEU A 89 -8.51 26.95 10.91
N THR A 90 -8.22 26.15 9.88
CA THR A 90 -8.52 26.40 8.47
C THR A 90 -9.65 25.50 7.97
N GLY A 91 -10.60 26.04 7.19
CA GLY A 91 -11.73 25.25 6.70
C GLY A 91 -12.78 24.97 7.79
N ASP A 92 -13.27 23.73 7.87
CA ASP A 92 -14.22 23.28 8.90
C ASP A 92 -13.51 23.15 10.26
N LYS A 93 -13.97 23.94 11.24
CA LYS A 93 -13.31 24.15 12.54
C LYS A 93 -13.75 23.16 13.63
N HIS A 94 -14.05 21.92 13.25
CA HIS A 94 -14.49 20.90 14.19
C HIS A 94 -13.33 20.36 15.03
N PHE A 95 -13.69 19.60 16.08
CA PHE A 95 -12.74 18.96 16.98
C PHE A 95 -12.73 17.45 16.75
N GLU A 96 -11.53 16.92 16.61
CA GLU A 96 -11.24 15.48 16.63
C GLU A 96 -10.76 15.12 18.03
N LEU A 97 -11.41 14.16 18.70
CA LEU A 97 -11.00 13.66 20.01
C LEU A 97 -10.30 12.32 19.86
N ILE A 98 -9.13 12.19 20.49
CA ILE A 98 -8.37 10.95 20.62
C ILE A 98 -8.27 10.62 22.11
N THR A 99 -8.72 9.43 22.48
CA THR A 99 -8.62 8.93 23.85
C THR A 99 -7.34 8.11 24.05
N ASN A 100 -6.99 7.84 25.32
CA ASN A 100 -5.90 6.93 25.68
C ASN A 100 -5.91 5.57 24.99
N ASN A 101 -7.09 5.04 24.70
CA ASN A 101 -7.22 3.72 24.06
C ASN A 101 -6.98 3.80 22.54
N GLY A 102 -6.68 5.00 22.02
CA GLY A 102 -6.55 5.28 20.60
C GLY A 102 -7.89 5.36 19.88
N ASP A 103 -9.01 5.37 20.60
CA ASP A 103 -10.33 5.62 20.00
C ASP A 103 -10.41 7.08 19.58
N CYS A 104 -10.89 7.30 18.36
CA CYS A 104 -10.98 8.62 17.77
C CYS A 104 -12.41 8.93 17.30
N ASP A 105 -12.85 10.18 17.49
CA ASP A 105 -14.12 10.72 17.01
C ASP A 105 -13.90 12.08 16.34
N ASP A 106 -14.30 12.19 15.07
CA ASP A 106 -14.14 13.41 14.25
C ASP A 106 -15.23 14.46 14.51
N LYS A 107 -16.32 14.09 15.19
CA LYS A 107 -17.39 15.04 15.56
C LYS A 107 -17.50 15.16 17.06
N ALA A 108 -16.36 15.16 17.73
CA ALA A 108 -16.31 15.31 19.17
C ALA A 108 -16.79 16.69 19.59
N ALA A 109 -17.42 16.75 20.76
CA ALA A 109 -17.67 18.03 21.40
C ALA A 109 -16.33 18.73 21.71
N PRO A 110 -16.28 20.07 21.65
CA PRO A 110 -15.13 20.83 22.11
C PRO A 110 -14.73 20.40 23.53
N PRO A 111 -13.44 20.39 23.86
CA PRO A 111 -13.02 20.11 25.23
C PRO A 111 -13.63 21.14 26.17
N GLU A 112 -13.97 20.73 27.38
CA GLU A 112 -14.38 21.65 28.45
C GLU A 112 -13.26 21.66 29.48
N ILE A 113 -12.27 22.55 29.31
CA ILE A 113 -11.13 22.66 30.24
C ILE A 113 -11.65 22.95 31.66
N LEU A 114 -12.69 23.79 31.74
CA LEU A 114 -13.36 24.12 32.98
C LEU A 114 -14.82 24.53 32.70
N LYS A 115 -15.79 23.92 33.38
CA LYS A 115 -17.19 24.31 33.26
C LYS A 115 -17.83 24.52 34.62
N VAL A 116 -17.83 25.78 35.04
CA VAL A 116 -18.52 26.22 36.24
C VAL A 116 -19.33 27.46 35.85
N PRO A 117 -20.65 27.33 35.60
CA PRO A 117 -21.47 28.43 35.09
C PRO A 117 -21.37 29.73 35.88
N ARG A 118 -21.07 29.65 37.19
CA ARG A 118 -20.84 30.81 38.05
C ARG A 118 -19.66 31.68 37.59
N PHE A 119 -18.70 31.10 36.89
CA PHE A 119 -17.47 31.76 36.44
C PHE A 119 -17.52 32.22 34.99
N ASP A 120 -18.60 31.93 34.25
CA ASP A 120 -18.72 32.27 32.83
C ASP A 120 -18.56 33.78 32.55
N SER A 121 -18.96 34.65 33.48
CA SER A 121 -18.78 36.10 33.35
C SER A 121 -17.34 36.57 33.52
N ILE A 122 -16.45 35.71 34.03
CA ILE A 122 -15.04 36.01 34.33
C ILE A 122 -14.11 35.35 33.31
N ILE A 123 -14.29 34.05 33.05
CA ILE A 123 -13.44 33.27 32.14
C ILE A 123 -14.09 33.01 30.77
N GLY A 124 -15.30 33.51 30.56
CA GLY A 124 -16.10 33.22 29.36
C GLY A 124 -16.87 31.91 29.47
N ASN A 125 -17.93 31.80 28.68
CA ASN A 125 -18.73 30.58 28.55
C ASN A 125 -18.06 29.51 27.67
N ASN A 126 -17.07 29.90 26.86
CA ASN A 126 -16.29 29.01 26.01
C ASN A 126 -14.93 28.75 26.64
N THR A 127 -14.76 27.57 27.23
CA THR A 127 -13.50 27.12 27.85
C THR A 127 -12.83 26.01 27.04
N SER A 128 -13.08 25.99 25.72
CA SER A 128 -12.47 25.00 24.82
C SER A 128 -11.01 25.26 24.49
N SER A 129 -10.43 26.37 24.93
CA SER A 129 -9.00 26.63 24.79
C SER A 129 -8.52 27.61 25.86
N ILE A 130 -7.22 27.59 26.15
CA ILE A 130 -6.53 28.59 26.97
C ILE A 130 -6.73 29.98 26.38
N ALA A 131 -6.64 30.14 25.04
CA ALA A 131 -6.92 31.43 24.41
C ALA A 131 -8.34 31.93 24.72
N SER A 132 -9.36 31.08 24.63
CA SER A 132 -10.74 31.47 24.95
C SER A 132 -10.91 31.86 26.42
N ILE A 133 -10.23 31.17 27.35
CA ILE A 133 -10.21 31.52 28.78
C ILE A 133 -9.53 32.88 28.99
N VAL A 134 -8.37 33.10 28.36
CA VAL A 134 -7.63 34.37 28.44
C VAL A 134 -8.47 35.52 27.86
N ASP A 135 -9.13 35.33 26.73
CA ASP A 135 -10.03 36.31 26.12
C ASP A 135 -11.21 36.65 27.04
N GLY A 136 -11.79 35.65 27.70
CA GLY A 136 -12.81 35.84 28.73
C GLY A 136 -12.32 36.74 29.87
N VAL A 137 -11.13 36.44 30.41
CA VAL A 137 -10.50 37.26 31.45
C VAL A 137 -10.21 38.68 30.96
N LEU A 138 -9.71 38.83 29.73
CA LEU A 138 -9.45 40.15 29.13
C LEU A 138 -10.73 40.99 28.98
N ASN A 139 -11.84 40.35 28.62
CA ASN A 139 -13.15 41.03 28.55
C ASN A 139 -13.67 41.40 29.95
N PHE A 140 -13.47 40.53 30.93
CA PHE A 140 -13.81 40.81 32.33
C PHE A 140 -13.04 42.03 32.86
N ILE A 141 -11.72 42.09 32.70
CA ILE A 141 -10.90 43.21 33.21
C ILE A 141 -11.14 44.54 32.48
N ARG A 142 -11.69 44.51 31.26
CA ARG A 142 -12.08 45.74 30.54
C ARG A 142 -13.26 46.44 31.20
N SER A 143 -14.18 45.65 31.75
CA SER A 143 -15.45 46.09 32.34
C SER A 143 -15.45 46.15 33.88
N ASN A 144 -14.41 45.60 34.52
CA ASN A 144 -14.28 45.56 35.97
C ASN A 144 -12.99 46.26 36.45
N THR A 145 -13.06 46.88 37.62
CA THR A 145 -11.87 47.39 38.33
C THR A 145 -11.49 46.45 39.45
N GLY A 146 -10.22 46.51 39.86
CA GLY A 146 -9.71 45.70 40.95
C GLY A 146 -8.54 46.39 41.63
N TYR A 147 -7.85 45.64 42.48
CA TYR A 147 -6.85 46.14 43.40
C TYR A 147 -5.53 45.41 43.18
N ALA A 148 -4.43 46.15 43.14
CA ALA A 148 -3.10 45.54 43.15
C ALA A 148 -2.69 45.23 44.60
N VAL A 149 -2.26 44.01 44.86
CA VAL A 149 -1.74 43.63 46.18
C VAL A 149 -0.31 44.14 46.31
N LYS A 150 -0.09 45.12 47.20
CA LYS A 150 1.23 45.73 47.43
C LYS A 150 2.12 44.77 48.24
N ASN A 151 3.44 44.85 48.02
CA ASN A 151 4.46 44.09 48.75
C ASN A 151 4.29 42.57 48.71
N ASN A 152 3.70 42.04 47.64
CA ASN A 152 3.59 40.61 47.42
C ASN A 152 4.74 40.12 46.53
N PHE A 153 5.56 39.19 47.03
CA PHE A 153 6.61 38.52 46.25
C PHE A 153 6.22 37.05 46.04
N ASP A 154 5.44 36.80 45.00
CA ASP A 154 5.09 35.45 44.56
C ASP A 154 5.82 35.11 43.27
N VAL A 155 6.25 33.86 43.13
CA VAL A 155 6.89 33.32 41.93
C VAL A 155 6.02 32.22 41.34
N VAL A 156 5.69 32.32 40.05
CA VAL A 156 4.98 31.28 39.28
C VAL A 156 5.85 30.92 38.09
N GLY A 157 6.16 29.62 37.92
CA GLY A 157 7.01 29.16 36.82
C GLY A 157 8.41 29.79 36.77
N GLY A 158 8.92 30.29 37.90
CA GLY A 158 10.21 31.00 37.98
C GLY A 158 10.15 32.51 37.66
N VAL A 159 8.96 33.07 37.40
CA VAL A 159 8.76 34.51 37.11
C VAL A 159 8.15 35.23 38.31
N ASN A 160 8.65 36.42 38.62
CA ASN A 160 8.09 37.27 39.67
C ASN A 160 6.72 37.82 39.25
N THR A 161 5.72 37.62 40.09
CA THR A 161 4.31 37.90 39.76
C THR A 161 3.75 39.08 40.53
N MET A 162 2.97 39.89 39.82
CA MET A 162 2.07 40.87 40.39
C MET A 162 0.71 40.21 40.62
N LYS A 163 0.08 40.52 41.76
CA LYS A 163 -1.24 39.99 42.12
C LYS A 163 -2.29 41.08 41.99
N TRP A 164 -3.34 40.81 41.23
CA TRP A 164 -4.49 41.68 41.04
C TRP A 164 -5.76 40.95 41.49
N VAL A 165 -6.59 41.63 42.27
CA VAL A 165 -7.78 41.06 42.88
C VAL A 165 -9.01 41.88 42.50
N SER A 166 -10.10 41.20 42.14
CA SER A 166 -11.40 41.79 41.90
C SER A 166 -12.50 41.00 42.61
N CYS A 167 -13.55 41.71 42.99
CA CYS A 167 -14.62 41.20 43.84
C CYS A 167 -15.94 41.32 43.09
N VAL A 168 -16.54 40.20 42.70
CA VAL A 168 -17.77 40.16 41.92
C VAL A 168 -18.94 39.82 42.84
N ASN A 169 -19.92 40.72 42.93
CA ASN A 169 -21.11 40.50 43.72
C ASN A 169 -22.09 39.54 43.02
N GLY A 170 -22.95 38.90 43.83
CA GLY A 170 -24.12 38.18 43.38
C GLY A 170 -25.13 39.09 42.67
N THR A 171 -25.96 38.53 41.78
CA THR A 171 -27.04 39.29 41.11
C THR A 171 -28.18 39.62 42.07
N SER A 172 -28.33 38.85 43.15
CA SER A 172 -29.23 39.09 44.26
C SER A 172 -28.47 39.10 45.59
N ALA A 173 -29.08 39.61 46.67
CA ALA A 173 -28.49 39.64 48.01
C ALA A 173 -28.18 38.24 48.59
N ASN A 174 -28.82 37.19 48.06
CA ASN A 174 -28.63 35.81 48.48
C ASN A 174 -27.73 35.01 47.53
N ASP A 175 -27.29 35.62 46.43
CA ASP A 175 -26.40 34.96 45.49
C ASP A 175 -24.97 34.96 46.02
N THR A 176 -24.24 33.89 45.72
CA THR A 176 -22.82 33.77 46.07
C THR A 176 -22.01 34.89 45.43
N LYS A 177 -20.95 35.33 46.11
CA LYS A 177 -19.96 36.28 45.62
C LYS A 177 -18.77 35.53 45.04
N VAL A 178 -18.00 36.17 44.16
CA VAL A 178 -16.80 35.57 43.57
C VAL A 178 -15.59 36.46 43.81
N LEU A 179 -14.56 35.90 44.42
CA LEU A 179 -13.23 36.50 44.50
C LEU A 179 -12.43 36.04 43.29
N VAL A 180 -11.93 37.00 42.53
CA VAL A 180 -11.10 36.79 41.32
C VAL A 180 -9.70 37.25 41.64
N GLU A 181 -8.74 36.33 41.61
CA GLU A 181 -7.31 36.64 41.75
C GLU A 181 -6.61 36.30 40.43
N LEU A 182 -5.94 37.28 39.85
CA LEU A 182 -5.10 37.14 38.67
C LEU A 182 -3.65 37.38 39.06
N ARG A 183 -2.77 36.45 38.69
CA ARG A 183 -1.31 36.61 38.81
C ARG A 183 -0.72 36.78 37.42
N TYR A 184 0.09 37.81 37.24
CA TYR A 184 0.68 38.14 35.95
C TYR A 184 2.11 38.67 36.13
N ALA A 185 2.97 38.51 35.13
CA ALA A 185 4.22 39.27 35.09
C ALA A 185 3.90 40.70 34.66
N GLY A 186 4.31 41.70 35.43
CA GLY A 186 4.07 43.11 35.11
C GLY A 186 5.10 43.68 34.15
N ASP A 187 4.93 44.93 33.72
CA ASP A 187 5.88 45.61 32.82
C ASP A 187 7.32 45.61 33.37
N ASP A 188 7.46 45.72 34.70
CA ASP A 188 8.75 45.72 35.41
C ASP A 188 9.23 44.32 35.83
N SER A 189 8.50 43.25 35.49
CA SER A 189 8.92 41.87 35.76
C SER A 189 10.05 41.43 34.81
N ILE A 190 10.72 40.32 35.16
CA ILE A 190 11.72 39.70 34.29
C ILE A 190 11.07 39.42 32.92
N ALA A 191 11.77 39.80 31.84
CA ALA A 191 11.26 39.60 30.48
C ALA A 191 11.12 38.10 30.17
N PRO A 192 10.07 37.69 29.41
CA PRO A 192 9.93 36.31 28.96
C PRO A 192 11.16 35.83 28.17
N ALA A 193 11.48 34.55 28.29
CA ALA A 193 12.64 33.96 27.59
C ALA A 193 12.51 34.01 26.05
N LEU A 194 11.28 34.08 25.54
CA LEU A 194 10.96 34.09 24.12
C LEU A 194 10.41 35.46 23.71
N LYS A 195 10.98 36.05 22.64
CA LYS A 195 10.70 37.43 22.19
C LYS A 195 9.27 37.65 21.70
N GLN A 196 8.56 36.59 21.34
CA GLN A 196 7.19 36.60 20.86
C GLN A 196 6.19 36.84 22.00
N PHE A 197 6.60 36.61 23.25
CA PHE A 197 5.84 36.97 24.44
C PHE A 197 6.40 38.28 25.00
N SER A 198 5.51 39.11 25.53
CA SER A 198 5.87 40.38 26.16
C SER A 198 5.13 40.52 27.46
N ASN A 199 5.76 41.18 28.43
CA ASN A 199 5.03 41.60 29.62
C ASN A 199 4.04 42.73 29.24
N PRO A 200 2.84 42.77 29.84
CA PRO A 200 2.38 41.86 30.88
C PRO A 200 1.88 40.51 30.31
N ILE A 201 2.13 39.42 31.03
CA ILE A 201 1.64 38.07 30.67
C ILE A 201 0.91 37.42 31.85
N LEU A 202 -0.25 36.82 31.60
CA LEU A 202 -1.03 36.12 32.62
C LEU A 202 -0.29 34.83 33.03
N LEU A 203 -0.24 34.51 34.31
CA LEU A 203 0.47 33.34 34.83
C LEU A 203 -0.43 32.42 35.66
N SER A 204 -1.45 32.97 36.31
CA SER A 204 -2.45 32.18 37.02
C SER A 204 -3.78 32.91 37.17
N ILE A 205 -4.86 32.14 37.18
CA ILE A 205 -6.22 32.57 37.49
C ILE A 205 -6.69 31.76 38.70
N ARG A 206 -7.18 32.42 39.75
CA ARG A 206 -7.82 31.76 40.89
C ARG A 206 -9.20 32.36 41.12
N LEU A 207 -10.20 31.50 41.21
CA LEU A 207 -11.60 31.86 41.34
C LEU A 207 -12.18 31.16 42.56
N ALA A 208 -12.71 31.93 43.51
CA ALA A 208 -13.32 31.43 44.71
C ALA A 208 -14.75 31.94 44.84
N GLU A 209 -15.72 31.03 44.78
CA GLU A 209 -17.12 31.30 45.07
C GLU A 209 -17.35 31.24 46.58
N LEU A 210 -17.99 32.26 47.12
CA LEU A 210 -18.14 32.49 48.55
C LEU A 210 -19.58 32.90 48.85
N LYS A 211 -20.10 32.58 50.04
CA LYS A 211 -21.41 33.12 50.46
C LYS A 211 -21.33 34.62 50.72
N ASP A 212 -20.22 35.04 51.32
CA ASP A 212 -19.90 36.45 51.56
C ASP A 212 -18.38 36.63 51.64
N PHE A 213 -17.89 37.85 51.44
CA PHE A 213 -16.46 38.14 51.55
C PHE A 213 -15.93 38.06 52.99
N ASN A 214 -16.80 37.97 54.00
CA ASN A 214 -16.39 37.66 55.37
C ASN A 214 -16.12 36.16 55.61
N THR A 215 -16.46 35.29 54.66
CA THR A 215 -16.24 33.84 54.78
C THR A 215 -14.85 33.47 54.24
N THR A 216 -14.06 32.75 55.01
CA THR A 216 -12.73 32.28 54.59
C THR A 216 -12.75 30.93 53.86
N MET A 217 -13.90 30.25 53.86
CA MET A 217 -14.07 28.95 53.24
C MET A 217 -14.95 29.07 51.98
N PRO A 218 -14.37 28.89 50.79
CA PRO A 218 -15.12 28.98 49.54
C PRO A 218 -16.02 27.76 49.30
N ASP A 219 -17.20 28.01 48.74
CA ASP A 219 -18.16 26.99 48.29
C ASP A 219 -17.65 26.25 47.04
N ASN A 220 -16.90 26.95 46.17
CA ASN A 220 -16.13 26.40 45.06
C ASN A 220 -14.81 27.17 44.94
N HIS A 221 -13.70 26.48 44.72
CA HIS A 221 -12.41 27.13 44.49
C HIS A 221 -11.65 26.42 43.38
N ILE A 222 -11.27 27.18 42.36
CA ILE A 222 -10.57 26.69 41.18
C ILE A 222 -9.33 27.54 40.94
N SER A 223 -8.23 26.88 40.61
CA SER A 223 -7.00 27.54 40.16
C SER A 223 -6.55 26.99 38.82
N ILE A 224 -6.17 27.88 37.92
CA ILE A 224 -5.52 27.59 36.65
C ILE A 224 -4.12 28.20 36.73
N GLU A 225 -3.09 27.42 36.50
CA GLU A 225 -1.69 27.87 36.48
C GLU A 225 -1.08 27.60 35.11
N PHE A 226 -0.39 28.59 34.55
CA PHE A 226 0.31 28.51 33.27
C PHE A 226 1.81 28.47 33.54
N ASP A 227 2.37 27.27 33.58
CA ASP A 227 3.72 27.02 34.09
C ASP A 227 4.81 27.33 33.06
N ARG A 228 4.50 27.13 31.77
CA ARG A 228 5.49 27.24 30.69
C ARG A 228 4.87 27.81 29.43
N TYR A 229 5.51 28.84 28.90
CA TYR A 229 5.24 29.46 27.62
C TYR A 229 6.33 29.07 26.63
N ASP A 230 5.91 28.60 25.46
CA ASP A 230 6.78 28.15 24.40
C ASP A 230 6.18 28.52 23.03
N ILE A 231 6.95 28.32 21.97
CA ILE A 231 6.48 28.47 20.59
C ILE A 231 6.40 27.08 19.96
N PRO A 232 5.40 26.79 19.11
CA PRO A 232 5.38 25.55 18.36
C PRO A 232 6.59 25.47 17.43
N ASP A 233 7.40 24.42 17.53
CA ASP A 233 8.61 24.21 16.72
C ASP A 233 8.31 23.80 15.26
N GLY A 234 7.08 24.00 14.79
CA GLY A 234 6.64 23.64 13.43
C GLY A 234 6.52 22.13 13.16
N VAL A 235 6.78 21.27 14.15
CA VAL A 235 6.61 19.83 13.97
C VAL A 235 5.12 19.49 13.98
N GLU A 236 4.59 19.23 12.78
CA GLU A 236 3.22 18.81 12.47
C GLU A 236 2.80 17.55 13.23
N ASP A 237 3.74 16.76 13.76
CA ASP A 237 3.52 15.52 14.54
C ASP A 237 2.50 15.68 15.68
N ASN A 238 2.37 16.87 16.27
CA ASN A 238 1.40 17.09 17.35
C ASN A 238 -0.05 17.15 16.84
N ALA A 239 -0.29 17.52 15.58
CA ALA A 239 -1.64 17.56 14.99
C ALA A 239 -1.92 16.36 14.06
N GLN A 240 -0.94 15.49 13.86
CA GLN A 240 -1.12 14.27 13.07
C GLN A 240 -1.75 13.15 13.90
N LEU A 241 -2.65 12.41 13.26
CA LEU A 241 -3.21 11.18 13.79
C LEU A 241 -2.24 10.03 13.54
N ALA A 242 -1.81 9.38 14.61
CA ALA A 242 -0.94 8.22 14.53
C ALA A 242 -1.49 7.14 13.57
N HIS A 243 -0.58 6.43 12.90
CA HIS A 243 -0.93 5.31 12.01
C HIS A 243 -1.80 4.26 12.73
N GLY A 244 -2.75 3.69 12.00
CA GLY A 244 -3.67 2.68 12.54
C GLY A 244 -4.78 3.20 13.46
N VAL A 245 -4.88 4.52 13.68
CA VAL A 245 -6.03 5.16 14.35
C VAL A 245 -7.13 5.45 13.32
N PHE A 246 -8.34 4.99 13.57
CA PHE A 246 -9.52 5.30 12.75
C PHE A 246 -10.51 6.13 13.57
N CYS A 247 -10.90 7.27 13.03
CA CYS A 247 -11.86 8.20 13.64
C CYS A 247 -13.28 7.90 13.16
N ALA A 248 -14.17 7.63 14.11
CA ALA A 248 -15.60 7.52 13.84
C ALA A 248 -16.16 8.86 13.35
N ASN A 249 -17.32 8.81 12.69
CA ASN A 249 -18.08 9.97 12.21
C ASN A 249 -17.42 10.84 11.13
N ARG A 250 -16.25 10.43 10.63
CA ARG A 250 -15.67 11.01 9.41
C ARG A 250 -16.55 10.77 8.20
N ASN A 251 -16.45 11.66 7.23
CA ASN A 251 -17.08 11.45 5.93
C ASN A 251 -16.36 10.30 5.22
N GLU A 252 -17.04 9.16 5.13
CA GLU A 252 -16.59 7.98 4.40
C GLU A 252 -17.06 8.06 2.94
N THR A 253 -16.18 7.68 2.02
CA THR A 253 -16.42 7.79 0.58
C THR A 253 -15.92 6.55 -0.18
N GLU A 254 -16.47 6.36 -1.39
CA GLU A 254 -15.86 5.47 -2.38
C GLU A 254 -14.64 6.14 -2.98
N LEU A 255 -13.53 5.42 -2.98
CA LEU A 255 -12.29 5.92 -3.53
C LEU A 255 -12.16 5.49 -5.00
N LYS A 256 -12.08 6.48 -5.90
CA LYS A 256 -11.84 6.24 -7.33
C LYS A 256 -10.34 6.18 -7.57
N LEU A 257 -9.79 4.96 -7.63
CA LEU A 257 -8.40 4.71 -7.98
C LEU A 257 -8.13 5.04 -9.46
N LYS A 258 -6.87 5.35 -9.77
CA LYS A 258 -6.41 5.49 -11.17
C LYS A 258 -6.65 4.15 -11.90
N PRO A 259 -7.33 4.14 -13.07
CA PRO A 259 -7.54 2.90 -13.82
C PRO A 259 -6.20 2.24 -14.18
N MET A 260 -6.10 0.94 -13.91
CA MET A 260 -4.88 0.14 -14.12
C MET A 260 -5.08 -0.84 -15.29
N ASP A 261 -5.48 -0.31 -16.45
CA ASP A 261 -5.83 -1.12 -17.62
C ASP A 261 -4.63 -1.92 -18.17
N GLU A 262 -3.41 -1.39 -18.09
CA GLU A 262 -2.16 -2.08 -18.38
C GLU A 262 -1.19 -1.86 -17.20
N TYR A 263 -0.84 -2.93 -16.50
CA TYR A 263 -0.20 -2.82 -15.20
C TYR A 263 0.81 -3.94 -14.95
N ALA A 264 2.04 -3.57 -14.59
CA ALA A 264 3.04 -4.47 -14.04
C ALA A 264 3.65 -3.90 -12.76
N ALA A 265 3.86 -4.74 -11.75
CA ALA A 265 4.47 -4.34 -10.50
C ALA A 265 5.03 -5.53 -9.73
N VAL A 266 5.95 -5.23 -8.81
CA VAL A 266 6.37 -6.14 -7.75
C VAL A 266 5.63 -5.75 -6.47
N LEU A 267 4.87 -6.70 -5.92
CA LEU A 267 4.11 -6.55 -4.68
C LEU A 267 4.87 -7.23 -3.55
N SER A 268 5.32 -6.43 -2.58
CA SER A 268 6.06 -6.92 -1.41
C SER A 268 5.15 -6.91 -0.19
N TYR A 269 4.70 -8.09 0.23
CA TYR A 269 3.92 -8.29 1.43
C TYR A 269 4.82 -8.69 2.60
N TYR A 270 4.55 -8.14 3.77
CA TYR A 270 5.15 -8.58 5.03
C TYR A 270 4.07 -8.78 6.07
N ASN A 271 4.01 -9.98 6.66
CA ASN A 271 3.11 -10.31 7.76
C ASN A 271 3.89 -10.24 9.08
N TYR A 272 3.55 -9.26 9.92
CA TYR A 272 4.21 -9.01 11.20
C TYR A 272 3.83 -10.03 12.29
N VAL A 273 2.65 -10.67 12.16
CA VAL A 273 2.19 -11.69 13.11
C VAL A 273 3.00 -12.98 12.94
N ASN A 274 3.16 -13.44 11.71
CA ASN A 274 3.86 -14.68 11.39
C ASN A 274 5.34 -14.48 11.03
N LYS A 275 5.78 -13.23 10.87
CA LYS A 275 7.13 -12.84 10.44
C LYS A 275 7.53 -13.44 9.10
N THR A 276 6.62 -13.41 8.14
CA THR A 276 6.83 -13.97 6.79
C THR A 276 6.74 -12.86 5.74
N SER A 277 7.65 -12.90 4.77
CA SER A 277 7.62 -12.05 3.59
C SER A 277 7.16 -12.84 2.36
N GLU A 278 6.36 -12.22 1.51
CA GLU A 278 5.93 -12.74 0.21
C GLU A 278 6.17 -11.65 -0.83
N VAL A 279 6.84 -12.00 -1.93
CA VAL A 279 7.08 -11.10 -3.06
C VAL A 279 6.44 -11.72 -4.28
N VAL A 280 5.58 -10.94 -4.94
CA VAL A 280 4.81 -11.37 -6.10
C VAL A 280 4.98 -10.37 -7.24
N ASP A 281 5.48 -10.84 -8.37
CA ASP A 281 5.46 -10.09 -9.61
C ASP A 281 4.06 -10.25 -10.24
N VAL A 282 3.49 -9.15 -10.70
CA VAL A 282 2.16 -9.12 -11.31
C VAL A 282 2.23 -8.48 -12.68
N PHE A 283 1.48 -9.04 -13.61
CA PHE A 283 1.18 -8.47 -14.92
C PHE A 283 -0.31 -8.57 -15.19
N TYR A 284 -0.89 -7.47 -15.64
CA TYR A 284 -2.30 -7.33 -15.96
C TYR A 284 -2.43 -6.57 -17.26
N SER A 285 -3.19 -7.14 -18.19
CA SER A 285 -3.52 -6.51 -19.46
C SER A 285 -5.00 -6.66 -19.73
N LYS A 286 -5.74 -5.55 -19.65
CA LYS A 286 -7.16 -5.50 -19.98
C LYS A 286 -7.39 -5.65 -21.46
N GLN A 287 -6.51 -5.08 -22.28
CA GLN A 287 -6.61 -5.22 -23.74
C GLN A 287 -6.51 -6.68 -24.16
N ASN A 288 -5.53 -7.40 -23.60
CA ASN A 288 -5.31 -8.81 -23.91
C ASN A 288 -6.11 -9.74 -23.01
N LYS A 289 -6.88 -9.25 -22.03
CA LYS A 289 -7.65 -10.02 -21.05
C LYS A 289 -6.84 -11.13 -20.36
N VAL A 290 -5.62 -10.81 -19.95
CA VAL A 290 -4.72 -11.73 -19.25
C VAL A 290 -4.30 -11.17 -17.91
N PHE A 291 -4.17 -12.07 -16.94
CA PHE A 291 -3.60 -11.81 -15.64
C PHE A 291 -2.52 -12.85 -15.37
N ALA A 292 -1.31 -12.42 -15.03
CA ALA A 292 -0.20 -13.29 -14.74
C ALA A 292 0.51 -12.90 -13.44
N VAL A 293 0.92 -13.91 -12.68
CA VAL A 293 1.60 -13.73 -11.39
C VAL A 293 2.78 -14.69 -11.25
N ALA A 294 3.86 -14.22 -10.63
CA ALA A 294 5.04 -15.03 -10.32
C ALA A 294 5.54 -14.75 -8.90
N GLY A 295 6.03 -15.77 -8.22
CA GLY A 295 6.47 -15.65 -6.83
C GLY A 295 6.44 -16.97 -6.07
N ALA A 296 6.88 -16.94 -4.82
CA ALA A 296 6.93 -18.13 -3.98
C ALA A 296 5.56 -18.49 -3.35
N SER A 297 4.66 -17.51 -3.26
CA SER A 297 3.30 -17.69 -2.76
C SER A 297 2.39 -16.65 -3.42
N PHE A 298 1.10 -16.96 -3.52
CA PHE A 298 0.08 -16.09 -4.12
C PHE A 298 -1.10 -15.85 -3.17
N ARG A 299 -0.96 -16.22 -1.89
CA ARG A 299 -2.06 -16.28 -0.93
C ARG A 299 -2.66 -14.90 -0.67
N ASN A 300 -1.82 -13.88 -0.61
CA ASN A 300 -2.29 -12.52 -0.32
C ASN A 300 -2.99 -11.86 -1.52
N LEU A 301 -2.54 -12.18 -2.74
CA LEU A 301 -3.07 -11.58 -3.96
C LEU A 301 -4.28 -12.35 -4.51
N LEU A 302 -4.15 -13.67 -4.71
CA LEU A 302 -5.19 -14.52 -5.30
C LEU A 302 -6.18 -15.05 -4.26
N LYS A 303 -5.89 -14.94 -2.96
CA LYS A 303 -6.68 -15.52 -1.85
C LYS A 303 -6.91 -17.04 -1.97
N SER A 304 -6.01 -17.73 -2.67
CA SER A 304 -6.04 -19.18 -2.87
C SER A 304 -4.77 -19.83 -2.29
N SER A 305 -4.94 -21.03 -1.73
CA SER A 305 -3.85 -21.88 -1.24
C SER A 305 -3.57 -23.08 -2.14
N ASN A 306 -4.23 -23.16 -3.30
CA ASN A 306 -4.22 -24.36 -4.15
C ASN A 306 -2.97 -24.47 -5.04
N TYR A 307 -2.13 -23.44 -5.09
CA TYR A 307 -0.96 -23.43 -5.94
C TYR A 307 0.23 -24.11 -5.26
N SER A 308 0.93 -24.95 -6.03
CA SER A 308 2.08 -25.72 -5.55
C SER A 308 3.29 -24.81 -5.31
N GLN A 309 4.22 -25.26 -4.45
CA GLN A 309 5.50 -24.55 -4.29
C GLN A 309 6.40 -24.77 -5.52
N GLY A 310 7.15 -23.72 -5.89
CA GLY A 310 8.10 -23.76 -6.99
C GLY A 310 7.46 -23.64 -8.38
N VAL A 311 6.37 -22.90 -8.49
CA VAL A 311 5.81 -22.44 -9.77
C VAL A 311 6.59 -21.20 -10.22
N ASP A 312 6.96 -21.15 -11.51
CA ASP A 312 7.62 -19.99 -12.10
C ASP A 312 6.62 -18.84 -12.25
N TYR A 313 5.47 -19.12 -12.88
CA TYR A 313 4.34 -18.20 -12.97
C TYR A 313 3.01 -18.93 -13.23
N ILE A 314 1.92 -18.24 -12.93
CA ILE A 314 0.55 -18.62 -13.26
C ILE A 314 0.01 -17.57 -14.23
N LEU A 315 -0.70 -17.99 -15.28
CA LEU A 315 -1.41 -17.12 -16.19
C LEU A 315 -2.88 -17.53 -16.29
N HIS A 316 -3.78 -16.58 -16.08
CA HIS A 316 -5.20 -16.71 -16.35
C HIS A 316 -5.52 -15.97 -17.66
N ASP A 317 -6.05 -16.70 -18.64
CA ASP A 317 -6.49 -16.14 -19.92
C ASP A 317 -8.02 -16.09 -19.98
N TYR A 318 -8.56 -14.87 -19.91
CA TYR A 318 -10.00 -14.62 -19.94
C TYR A 318 -10.56 -14.42 -21.36
N ASN A 319 -9.74 -14.51 -22.42
CA ASN A 319 -10.27 -14.66 -23.79
C ASN A 319 -10.81 -16.06 -24.03
N TYR A 320 -10.13 -17.07 -23.49
CA TYR A 320 -10.42 -18.48 -23.78
C TYR A 320 -10.84 -19.29 -22.55
N GLY A 321 -10.64 -18.77 -21.33
CA GLY A 321 -11.11 -19.40 -20.09
C GLY A 321 -10.19 -20.47 -19.54
N TYR A 322 -8.87 -20.32 -19.72
CA TYR A 322 -7.85 -21.28 -19.28
C TYR A 322 -6.89 -20.70 -18.23
N GLU A 323 -6.35 -21.57 -17.38
CA GLU A 323 -5.22 -21.33 -16.48
C GLU A 323 -4.02 -22.15 -16.96
N PHE A 324 -2.85 -21.50 -16.94
CA PHE A 324 -1.55 -22.07 -17.24
C PHE A 324 -0.68 -21.95 -16.01
N THR A 325 -0.13 -23.05 -15.52
CA THR A 325 0.92 -23.06 -14.50
C THR A 325 2.22 -23.53 -15.11
N MET A 326 3.26 -22.71 -14.97
CA MET A 326 4.57 -22.98 -15.56
C MET A 326 5.59 -23.29 -14.48
N LYS A 327 6.45 -24.28 -14.74
CA LYS A 327 7.46 -24.76 -13.80
C LYS A 327 8.70 -25.21 -14.54
N ASN A 328 9.88 -24.75 -14.08
CA ASN A 328 11.16 -25.01 -14.72
C ASN A 328 11.17 -24.68 -16.23
N GLY A 329 10.46 -23.63 -16.64
CA GLY A 329 10.35 -23.20 -18.04
C GLY A 329 9.45 -24.07 -18.93
N ALA A 330 8.68 -25.00 -18.37
CA ALA A 330 7.75 -25.86 -19.10
C ALA A 330 6.33 -25.81 -18.48
N CYS A 331 5.35 -26.31 -19.23
CA CYS A 331 3.98 -26.44 -18.73
C CYS A 331 3.91 -27.50 -17.62
N ASP A 332 3.42 -27.11 -16.44
CA ASP A 332 3.17 -28.02 -15.32
C ASP A 332 1.71 -28.47 -15.32
N THR A 333 0.80 -27.49 -15.31
CA THR A 333 -0.64 -27.75 -15.37
C THR A 333 -1.33 -26.82 -16.38
N PHE A 334 -2.35 -27.37 -17.02
CA PHE A 334 -3.21 -26.67 -17.95
C PHE A 334 -4.66 -27.07 -17.68
N GLY A 335 -5.51 -26.09 -17.40
CA GLY A 335 -6.86 -26.33 -16.88
C GLY A 335 -7.82 -25.17 -17.12
N PRO A 336 -9.10 -25.30 -16.71
CA PRO A 336 -10.05 -24.20 -16.72
C PRO A 336 -9.61 -23.09 -15.77
N ALA A 337 -9.85 -21.82 -16.15
CA ALA A 337 -9.58 -20.67 -15.29
C ALA A 337 -10.38 -20.75 -13.97
N PRO A 338 -9.76 -20.45 -12.81
CA PRO A 338 -10.42 -20.63 -11.53
C PRO A 338 -11.59 -19.65 -11.32
N GLU A 339 -12.64 -20.11 -10.63
CA GLU A 339 -13.82 -19.30 -10.26
C GLU A 339 -13.66 -18.59 -8.90
N THR A 340 -12.66 -18.97 -8.11
CA THR A 340 -12.57 -18.60 -6.68
C THR A 340 -11.41 -17.66 -6.35
N THR A 341 -10.60 -17.28 -7.33
CA THR A 341 -9.48 -16.36 -7.14
C THR A 341 -9.95 -14.90 -7.09
N ASN A 342 -9.12 -14.02 -6.56
CA ASN A 342 -9.47 -12.60 -6.39
C ASN A 342 -9.50 -11.79 -7.71
N ASP A 343 -8.97 -12.35 -8.80
CA ASP A 343 -8.89 -11.71 -10.12
C ASP A 343 -10.07 -12.02 -11.05
N VAL A 344 -11.05 -12.81 -10.59
CA VAL A 344 -12.24 -13.19 -11.35
C VAL A 344 -13.52 -12.62 -10.75
N ILE A 345 -14.44 -12.19 -11.62
CA ILE A 345 -15.84 -11.93 -11.30
C ILE A 345 -16.68 -13.00 -11.99
N VAL A 346 -17.50 -13.71 -11.21
CA VAL A 346 -18.46 -14.69 -11.72
C VAL A 346 -19.85 -14.04 -11.76
N ASN A 347 -20.44 -13.96 -12.94
CA ASN A 347 -21.78 -13.39 -13.08
C ASN A 347 -22.89 -14.40 -12.73
N ASN A 348 -24.15 -13.96 -12.70
CA ASN A 348 -25.31 -14.80 -12.35
C ASN A 348 -25.52 -16.01 -13.27
N LYS A 349 -24.90 -16.03 -14.45
CA LYS A 349 -24.93 -17.13 -15.42
C LYS A 349 -23.73 -18.07 -15.30
N LYS A 350 -22.88 -17.89 -14.28
CA LYS A 350 -21.59 -18.57 -14.10
C LYS A 350 -20.55 -18.27 -15.18
N GLN A 351 -20.71 -17.18 -15.92
CA GLN A 351 -19.69 -16.73 -16.85
C GLN A 351 -18.67 -15.86 -16.11
N LEU A 352 -17.39 -16.14 -16.33
CA LEU A 352 -16.24 -15.50 -15.73
C LEU A 352 -15.86 -14.26 -16.54
N THR A 353 -15.50 -13.20 -15.82
CA THR A 353 -14.90 -11.98 -16.39
C THR A 353 -13.73 -11.55 -15.53
N MET A 354 -12.68 -11.02 -16.16
CA MET A 354 -11.51 -10.52 -15.44
C MET A 354 -11.88 -9.31 -14.57
N GLN A 355 -11.48 -9.33 -13.30
CA GLN A 355 -11.65 -8.21 -12.38
C GLN A 355 -10.70 -7.06 -12.74
N ARG A 356 -11.02 -5.84 -12.30
CA ARG A 356 -10.16 -4.67 -12.48
C ARG A 356 -8.96 -4.77 -11.55
N MET A 357 -7.76 -4.43 -12.03
CA MET A 357 -6.54 -4.55 -11.23
C MET A 357 -6.59 -3.70 -9.95
N GLU A 358 -7.20 -2.51 -10.00
CA GLU A 358 -7.40 -1.69 -8.81
C GLU A 358 -8.24 -2.37 -7.73
N ASP A 359 -9.27 -3.15 -8.13
CA ASP A 359 -10.16 -3.89 -7.22
C ASP A 359 -9.50 -5.19 -6.71
N ILE A 360 -8.51 -5.72 -7.43
CA ILE A 360 -7.67 -6.84 -6.98
C ILE A 360 -6.75 -6.37 -5.84
N LEU A 361 -6.13 -5.18 -5.98
CA LEU A 361 -5.22 -4.62 -4.97
C LEU A 361 -5.97 -4.09 -3.74
N VAL A 362 -7.08 -3.38 -3.96
CA VAL A 362 -7.83 -2.67 -2.93
C VAL A 362 -9.28 -3.11 -2.99
N ASP A 363 -9.80 -3.62 -1.87
CA ASP A 363 -11.18 -4.10 -1.81
C ASP A 363 -12.18 -2.95 -2.06
N PRO A 364 -13.00 -3.02 -3.14
CA PRO A 364 -13.93 -1.95 -3.50
C PRO A 364 -15.08 -1.76 -2.49
N LYS A 365 -15.27 -2.70 -1.56
CA LYS A 365 -16.29 -2.60 -0.50
C LYS A 365 -15.86 -1.68 0.65
N LEU A 366 -14.55 -1.40 0.76
CA LEU A 366 -14.04 -0.52 1.81
C LEU A 366 -14.51 0.91 1.58
N ARG A 367 -14.91 1.55 2.69
CA ARG A 367 -15.32 2.95 2.73
C ARG A 367 -14.19 3.76 3.36
N TRP A 368 -13.71 4.77 2.64
CA TRP A 368 -12.47 5.45 2.95
C TRP A 368 -12.72 6.85 3.47
N SER A 369 -11.99 7.23 4.51
CA SER A 369 -11.87 8.61 4.98
C SER A 369 -10.46 9.12 4.72
N SER A 370 -10.36 10.38 4.31
CA SER A 370 -9.07 11.06 4.13
C SER A 370 -8.42 11.34 5.49
N TYR A 371 -7.10 11.21 5.57
CA TYR A 371 -6.27 11.62 6.71
C TYR A 371 -5.17 12.57 6.22
N GLN A 372 -4.35 13.07 7.15
CA GLN A 372 -3.20 13.90 6.82
C GLN A 372 -2.26 13.14 5.87
N ASP A 373 -1.73 13.85 4.88
CA ASP A 373 -0.75 13.28 3.94
C ASP A 373 0.48 12.77 4.71
N SER A 374 1.01 11.63 4.29
CA SER A 374 2.21 11.02 4.87
C SER A 374 3.44 11.35 4.03
N VAL A 375 4.59 11.54 4.67
CA VAL A 375 5.86 11.77 3.97
C VAL A 375 6.81 10.60 4.26
N ASP A 376 7.40 10.01 3.22
CA ASP A 376 8.40 8.96 3.40
C ASP A 376 9.78 9.50 3.80
N LEU A 377 10.72 8.60 4.07
CA LEU A 377 12.11 8.96 4.41
C LEU A 377 12.86 9.69 3.29
N ALA A 378 12.38 9.59 2.05
CA ALA A 378 12.95 10.28 0.89
C ALA A 378 12.30 11.66 0.66
N GLY A 379 11.31 12.05 1.47
CA GLY A 379 10.59 13.32 1.34
C GLY A 379 9.43 13.28 0.34
N ASN A 380 9.03 12.11 -0.16
CA ASN A 380 7.88 12.00 -1.05
C ASN A 380 6.58 12.04 -0.23
N THR A 381 5.64 12.86 -0.68
CA THR A 381 4.31 12.99 -0.06
C THR A 381 3.32 12.02 -0.70
N PHE A 382 2.52 11.36 0.14
CA PHE A 382 1.45 10.45 -0.26
C PHE A 382 0.14 10.82 0.43
N LYS A 383 -0.96 10.71 -0.33
CA LYS A 383 -2.30 10.88 0.23
C LYS A 383 -2.66 9.67 1.06
N ALA A 384 -3.02 9.90 2.32
CA ALA A 384 -3.36 8.83 3.25
C ALA A 384 -4.88 8.70 3.41
N PHE A 385 -5.37 7.46 3.30
CA PHE A 385 -6.77 7.12 3.53
C PHE A 385 -6.85 5.98 4.53
N ARG A 386 -7.88 5.97 5.38
CA ARG A 386 -8.15 4.84 6.28
C ARG A 386 -9.58 4.37 6.15
N ALA A 387 -9.77 3.06 6.27
CA ALA A 387 -11.05 2.38 6.25
C ALA A 387 -11.13 1.37 7.38
N LEU A 388 -12.33 1.18 7.95
CA LEU A 388 -12.61 0.08 8.86
C LEU A 388 -13.19 -1.09 8.08
N ASP A 389 -12.49 -2.22 8.07
CA ASP A 389 -12.95 -3.48 7.47
C ASP A 389 -13.90 -4.20 8.44
N SER A 390 -15.08 -3.63 8.64
CA SER A 390 -16.11 -4.12 9.57
C SER A 390 -16.76 -5.43 9.09
N ALA A 391 -16.80 -5.64 7.78
CA ALA A 391 -17.48 -6.77 7.14
C ALA A 391 -16.58 -8.01 6.98
N GLY A 392 -15.26 -7.83 6.96
CA GLY A 392 -14.28 -8.91 6.81
C GLY A 392 -13.63 -9.31 8.13
N THR A 393 -12.76 -8.44 8.67
CA THR A 393 -11.77 -8.84 9.67
C THR A 393 -11.78 -8.02 10.97
N GLY A 394 -12.54 -6.93 11.03
CA GLY A 394 -12.50 -5.98 12.14
C GLY A 394 -11.17 -5.24 12.23
N LYS A 395 -10.50 -5.02 11.09
CA LYS A 395 -9.18 -4.37 10.99
C LYS A 395 -9.28 -2.97 10.44
N ILE A 396 -8.26 -2.16 10.73
CA ILE A 396 -8.10 -0.85 10.09
C ILE A 396 -7.14 -1.02 8.92
N VAL A 397 -7.61 -0.58 7.75
CA VAL A 397 -6.81 -0.56 6.54
C VAL A 397 -6.37 0.88 6.29
N GLU A 398 -5.07 1.09 6.15
CA GLU A 398 -4.48 2.37 5.79
C GLU A 398 -3.88 2.25 4.39
N LEU A 399 -4.26 3.15 3.50
CA LEU A 399 -3.87 3.17 2.10
C LEU A 399 -3.11 4.47 1.81
N HIS A 400 -1.93 4.34 1.21
CA HIS A 400 -1.15 5.47 0.75
C HIS A 400 -1.14 5.49 -0.78
N LEU A 401 -1.56 6.63 -1.32
CA LEU A 401 -1.61 6.86 -2.77
C LEU A 401 -0.58 7.91 -3.17
N THR A 402 0.04 7.71 -4.32
CA THR A 402 0.80 8.77 -5.00
C THR A 402 -0.12 9.93 -5.37
N ASN A 403 0.47 11.08 -5.70
CA ASN A 403 -0.30 12.27 -6.10
C ASN A 403 -1.19 12.04 -7.34
N ASP A 404 -0.77 11.15 -8.25
CA ASP A 404 -1.52 10.74 -9.43
C ASP A 404 -2.52 9.59 -9.17
N GLY A 405 -2.67 9.15 -7.92
CA GLY A 405 -3.70 8.19 -7.50
C GLY A 405 -3.34 6.71 -7.70
N GLU A 406 -2.06 6.38 -7.86
CA GLU A 406 -1.57 5.00 -7.83
C GLU A 406 -1.38 4.51 -6.40
N VAL A 407 -1.62 3.21 -6.18
CA VAL A 407 -1.38 2.57 -4.89
C VAL A 407 0.13 2.43 -4.66
N HIS A 408 0.63 3.09 -3.62
CA HIS A 408 2.03 2.98 -3.21
C HIS A 408 2.22 1.93 -2.11
N SER A 409 1.40 2.00 -1.06
CA SER A 409 1.45 1.03 0.03
C SER A 409 0.08 0.88 0.70
N MET A 410 -0.10 -0.26 1.37
CA MET A 410 -1.28 -0.53 2.17
C MET A 410 -0.90 -1.30 3.43
N ASN A 411 -1.35 -0.80 4.58
CA ASN A 411 -1.10 -1.41 5.89
C ASN A 411 -2.42 -1.85 6.52
N ARG A 412 -2.38 -2.98 7.23
CA ARG A 412 -3.50 -3.49 8.02
C ARG A 412 -3.10 -3.53 9.49
N PHE A 413 -3.94 -2.93 10.32
CA PHE A 413 -3.76 -2.82 11.76
C PHE A 413 -4.89 -3.56 12.47
N ASP A 414 -4.55 -4.20 13.58
CA ASP A 414 -5.56 -4.72 14.52
C ASP A 414 -6.32 -3.54 15.15
N ALA A 415 -7.65 -3.54 15.08
CA ALA A 415 -8.45 -2.39 15.52
C ALA A 415 -8.44 -2.20 17.05
N LYS A 416 -8.00 -3.18 17.84
CA LYS A 416 -7.95 -3.05 19.32
C LYS A 416 -6.58 -2.61 19.81
N THR A 417 -5.54 -3.29 19.35
CA THR A 417 -4.15 -3.09 19.79
C THR A 417 -3.41 -2.07 18.95
N ARG A 418 -3.96 -1.70 17.78
CA ARG A 418 -3.37 -0.76 16.80
C ARG A 418 -2.01 -1.21 16.28
N LYS A 419 -1.63 -2.46 16.49
CA LYS A 419 -0.39 -3.03 15.96
C LYS A 419 -0.57 -3.33 14.49
N ILE A 420 0.46 -3.01 13.70
CA ILE A 420 0.52 -3.42 12.31
C ILE A 420 0.61 -4.95 12.25
N GLU A 421 -0.26 -5.56 11.47
CA GLU A 421 -0.28 -7.01 11.26
C GLU A 421 0.24 -7.38 9.87
N GLN A 422 -0.01 -6.53 8.88
CA GLN A 422 0.42 -6.76 7.51
C GLN A 422 0.73 -5.43 6.82
N SER A 423 1.75 -5.42 5.99
CA SER A 423 2.05 -4.33 5.06
C SER A 423 2.19 -4.86 3.64
N LEU A 424 1.79 -4.05 2.67
CA LEU A 424 2.04 -4.19 1.25
C LEU A 424 2.78 -2.94 0.77
N ILE A 425 3.87 -3.14 0.04
CA ILE A 425 4.57 -2.10 -0.72
C ILE A 425 4.52 -2.46 -2.19
N VAL A 426 4.19 -1.48 -3.03
CA VAL A 426 4.06 -1.63 -4.48
C VAL A 426 5.24 -0.96 -5.17
N THR A 427 5.97 -1.72 -5.98
CA THR A 427 7.03 -1.19 -6.85
C THR A 427 6.62 -1.35 -8.31
N ARG A 428 6.34 -0.24 -8.99
CA ARG A 428 5.90 -0.25 -10.39
C ARG A 428 7.01 -0.69 -11.33
N VAL A 429 6.62 -1.46 -12.34
CA VAL A 429 7.49 -1.92 -13.43
C VAL A 429 6.87 -1.49 -14.75
N GLU A 430 7.69 -1.08 -15.71
CA GLU A 430 7.20 -0.78 -17.06
C GLU A 430 6.70 -2.06 -17.73
N VAL A 431 5.45 -2.04 -18.22
CA VAL A 431 4.75 -3.20 -18.80
C VAL A 431 5.58 -3.87 -19.90
N GLY A 432 6.21 -3.08 -20.79
CA GLY A 432 7.05 -3.60 -21.87
C GLY A 432 8.31 -4.34 -21.40
N THR A 433 8.78 -4.07 -20.18
CA THR A 433 9.98 -4.68 -19.59
C THR A 433 9.67 -5.79 -18.58
N SER A 434 8.38 -6.01 -18.27
CA SER A 434 7.97 -7.05 -17.34
C SER A 434 8.33 -8.43 -17.87
N LYS A 435 8.92 -9.27 -17.01
CA LYS A 435 9.20 -10.68 -17.34
C LYS A 435 7.94 -11.51 -17.57
N LEU A 436 6.80 -11.02 -17.07
CA LEU A 436 5.48 -11.63 -17.21
C LEU A 436 4.70 -11.08 -18.41
N ASN A 437 5.29 -10.17 -19.20
CA ASN A 437 4.80 -9.85 -20.53
C ASN A 437 5.20 -10.98 -21.49
N LEU A 438 4.52 -12.11 -21.36
CA LEU A 438 4.91 -13.38 -21.98
C LEU A 438 4.61 -13.40 -23.48
N ALA A 439 5.52 -13.98 -24.25
CA ALA A 439 5.30 -14.23 -25.66
C ALA A 439 4.35 -15.43 -25.84
N MET A 440 3.52 -15.40 -26.89
CA MET A 440 2.58 -16.49 -27.23
C MET A 440 3.27 -17.87 -27.32
N VAL A 441 4.52 -17.90 -27.78
CA VAL A 441 5.33 -19.13 -27.93
C VAL A 441 5.54 -19.84 -26.59
N GLN A 442 5.63 -19.10 -25.47
CA GLN A 442 5.88 -19.69 -24.15
C GLN A 442 4.69 -20.50 -23.64
N MET A 443 3.46 -20.13 -24.03
CA MET A 443 2.23 -20.84 -23.66
C MET A 443 1.91 -22.02 -24.58
N ALA A 444 2.49 -22.04 -25.78
CA ALA A 444 2.21 -23.08 -26.76
C ALA A 444 2.63 -24.48 -26.30
N GLY A 445 3.64 -24.57 -25.42
CA GLY A 445 4.06 -25.83 -24.80
C GLY A 445 2.99 -26.53 -23.96
N CYS A 446 1.94 -25.83 -23.53
CA CYS A 446 0.80 -26.44 -22.83
C CYS A 446 -0.20 -27.11 -23.78
N TYR A 447 -0.25 -26.69 -25.05
CA TYR A 447 -1.11 -27.27 -26.08
C TYR A 447 -0.38 -28.35 -26.89
N ASP A 448 0.94 -28.23 -27.01
CA ASP A 448 1.76 -29.07 -27.86
C ASP A 448 2.30 -30.29 -27.11
N ASN A 449 1.97 -31.48 -27.62
CA ASN A 449 2.45 -32.76 -27.09
C ASN A 449 3.81 -33.20 -27.66
N GLY A 450 4.45 -32.38 -28.50
CA GLY A 450 5.75 -32.69 -29.11
C GLY A 450 5.70 -33.66 -30.29
N SER A 451 4.53 -34.10 -30.76
CA SER A 451 4.39 -34.92 -31.97
C SER A 451 4.36 -34.07 -33.25
N PHE A 452 5.25 -34.35 -34.21
CA PHE A 452 5.39 -33.60 -35.47
C PHE A 452 4.58 -34.20 -36.64
N ALA A 453 4.06 -35.41 -36.51
CA ALA A 453 3.37 -36.09 -37.60
C ALA A 453 2.00 -35.44 -37.91
N ASN A 454 1.77 -35.11 -39.17
CA ASN A 454 0.50 -34.58 -39.72
C ASN A 454 0.05 -33.20 -39.18
N ASN A 455 0.93 -32.46 -38.51
CA ASN A 455 0.60 -31.17 -37.90
C ASN A 455 1.63 -30.05 -38.11
N THR A 456 2.66 -30.29 -38.93
CA THR A 456 3.75 -29.35 -39.20
C THR A 456 3.99 -29.22 -40.70
N TRP A 457 4.17 -28.00 -41.19
CA TRP A 457 4.42 -27.70 -42.60
C TRP A 457 5.53 -26.65 -42.76
N VAL A 458 6.34 -26.80 -43.80
CA VAL A 458 7.30 -25.81 -44.25
C VAL A 458 6.66 -24.95 -45.32
N VAL A 459 6.61 -23.64 -45.07
CA VAL A 459 5.95 -22.63 -45.91
C VAL A 459 6.99 -21.57 -46.28
N PRO A 460 7.49 -21.54 -47.53
CA PRO A 460 8.41 -20.49 -47.96
C PRO A 460 7.75 -19.11 -47.93
N ILE A 461 8.50 -18.09 -47.52
CA ILE A 461 8.05 -16.69 -47.54
C ILE A 461 8.72 -15.98 -48.73
N LYS A 462 7.92 -15.45 -49.65
CA LYS A 462 8.42 -14.82 -50.87
C LYS A 462 9.26 -13.58 -50.55
N ASP A 463 10.41 -13.49 -51.19
CA ASP A 463 11.30 -12.31 -51.16
C ASP A 463 11.73 -11.85 -49.74
N LYS A 464 11.79 -12.77 -48.78
CA LYS A 464 12.28 -12.51 -47.41
C LYS A 464 13.48 -13.40 -47.06
N ASN A 465 14.33 -12.88 -46.17
CA ASN A 465 15.50 -13.56 -45.64
C ASN A 465 15.60 -13.41 -44.11
N ILE A 466 16.66 -13.96 -43.51
CA ILE A 466 16.87 -13.93 -42.06
C ILE A 466 17.01 -12.49 -41.51
N THR A 467 17.57 -11.56 -42.28
CA THR A 467 17.70 -10.15 -41.89
C THR A 467 16.33 -9.48 -41.75
N ASN A 468 15.37 -9.81 -42.62
CA ASN A 468 13.99 -9.35 -42.49
C ASN A 468 13.36 -9.89 -41.19
N LEU A 469 13.58 -11.17 -40.87
CA LEU A 469 13.11 -11.77 -39.62
C LEU A 469 13.68 -11.06 -38.39
N HIS A 470 14.98 -10.73 -38.40
CA HIS A 470 15.61 -9.97 -37.32
C HIS A 470 14.98 -8.60 -37.10
N SER A 471 14.53 -7.93 -38.16
CA SER A 471 13.88 -6.61 -38.06
C SER A 471 12.47 -6.66 -37.46
N VAL A 472 11.74 -7.76 -37.65
CA VAL A 472 10.39 -7.96 -37.10
C VAL A 472 10.44 -8.55 -35.68
N GLY A 473 11.34 -9.51 -35.47
CA GLY A 473 11.43 -10.31 -34.25
C GLY A 473 10.49 -11.52 -34.26
N LEU A 474 10.97 -12.63 -33.69
CA LEU A 474 10.28 -13.94 -33.71
C LEU A 474 8.89 -13.90 -33.05
N SER A 475 8.76 -13.22 -31.90
CA SER A 475 7.51 -13.14 -31.14
C SER A 475 6.43 -12.39 -31.91
N ASN A 476 6.78 -11.22 -32.49
CA ASN A 476 5.86 -10.40 -33.26
C ASN A 476 5.37 -11.13 -34.52
N LEU A 477 6.28 -11.85 -35.19
CA LEU A 477 5.92 -12.61 -36.37
C LEU A 477 5.02 -13.80 -36.02
N ASN A 478 5.27 -14.54 -34.92
CA ASN A 478 4.37 -15.61 -34.49
C ASN A 478 2.95 -15.09 -34.19
N LYS A 479 2.87 -13.96 -33.48
CA LYS A 479 1.60 -13.26 -33.24
C LYS A 479 0.90 -12.89 -34.55
N ALA A 480 1.63 -12.28 -35.50
CA ALA A 480 1.10 -11.92 -36.81
C ALA A 480 0.56 -13.13 -37.59
N VAL A 481 1.26 -14.27 -37.56
CA VAL A 481 0.81 -15.51 -38.21
C VAL A 481 -0.47 -16.02 -37.56
N ALA A 482 -0.54 -16.09 -36.23
CA ALA A 482 -1.73 -16.53 -35.51
C ALA A 482 -2.95 -15.64 -35.77
N GLU A 483 -2.77 -14.32 -35.77
CA GLU A 483 -3.81 -13.34 -36.12
C GLU A 483 -4.26 -13.48 -37.57
N THR A 484 -3.30 -13.72 -38.49
CA THR A 484 -3.57 -13.93 -39.91
C THR A 484 -4.41 -15.18 -40.15
N ILE A 485 -4.06 -16.31 -39.52
CA ILE A 485 -4.86 -17.55 -39.57
C ILE A 485 -6.27 -17.27 -39.02
N SER A 486 -6.35 -16.67 -37.84
CA SER A 486 -7.61 -16.37 -37.17
C SER A 486 -8.55 -15.50 -38.01
N LYS A 487 -8.00 -14.49 -38.69
CA LYS A 487 -8.77 -13.53 -39.49
C LYS A 487 -9.17 -14.07 -40.85
N ASN A 488 -8.28 -14.78 -41.54
CA ASN A 488 -8.44 -15.11 -42.95
C ASN A 488 -8.81 -16.57 -43.23
N VAL A 489 -8.65 -17.46 -42.25
CA VAL A 489 -8.90 -18.90 -42.40
C VAL A 489 -10.06 -19.33 -41.50
N TYR A 490 -9.83 -19.29 -40.19
CA TYR A 490 -10.80 -19.65 -39.16
C TYR A 490 -10.23 -19.22 -37.80
N ALA A 491 -11.09 -18.79 -36.87
CA ALA A 491 -10.68 -18.39 -35.54
C ALA A 491 -9.92 -19.51 -34.82
N VAL A 492 -8.69 -19.26 -34.41
CA VAL A 492 -7.82 -20.23 -33.71
C VAL A 492 -7.29 -19.62 -32.43
N ILE A 493 -7.12 -20.43 -31.39
CA ILE A 493 -6.42 -20.00 -30.18
C ILE A 493 -4.94 -19.74 -30.54
N PRO A 494 -4.40 -18.53 -30.32
CA PRO A 494 -3.05 -18.18 -30.76
C PRO A 494 -1.95 -19.13 -30.23
N TYR A 495 -2.12 -19.68 -29.03
CA TYR A 495 -1.17 -20.62 -28.44
C TYR A 495 -1.11 -21.97 -29.14
N ARG A 496 -2.10 -22.30 -29.99
CA ARG A 496 -2.05 -23.49 -30.86
C ARG A 496 -1.17 -23.26 -32.08
N VAL A 497 -0.78 -22.02 -32.37
CA VAL A 497 0.04 -21.66 -33.52
C VAL A 497 1.49 -21.52 -33.06
N ILE A 498 2.32 -22.45 -33.53
CA ILE A 498 3.74 -22.49 -33.23
C ILE A 498 4.48 -22.28 -34.53
N VAL A 499 5.37 -21.29 -34.52
CA VAL A 499 6.11 -20.94 -35.72
C VAL A 499 7.60 -20.89 -35.43
N PHE A 500 8.35 -21.69 -36.20
CA PHE A 500 9.80 -21.63 -36.29
C PHE A 500 10.21 -21.16 -37.69
N TYR A 501 11.47 -20.82 -37.86
CA TYR A 501 12.00 -20.37 -39.15
C TYR A 501 13.29 -21.09 -39.48
N VAL A 502 13.49 -21.30 -40.76
CA VAL A 502 14.73 -21.84 -41.31
C VAL A 502 15.17 -20.98 -42.48
N GLU A 503 16.47 -20.76 -42.54
CA GLU A 503 17.11 -20.24 -43.74
C GLU A 503 17.27 -21.39 -44.73
N ASN A 504 16.73 -21.21 -45.94
CA ASN A 504 16.86 -22.14 -47.03
C ASN A 504 18.29 -22.10 -47.59
N GLY A 505 18.71 -23.16 -48.28
CA GLY A 505 20.05 -23.22 -48.88
C GLY A 505 20.34 -22.16 -49.95
N ASP A 506 19.31 -21.47 -50.45
CA ASP A 506 19.39 -20.35 -51.40
C ASP A 506 19.37 -18.97 -50.71
N GLY A 507 19.36 -18.91 -49.38
CA GLY A 507 19.27 -17.68 -48.58
C GLY A 507 17.85 -17.15 -48.40
N GLY A 508 16.83 -17.84 -48.92
CA GLY A 508 15.41 -17.52 -48.68
C GLY A 508 14.94 -17.92 -47.28
N LEU A 509 13.86 -17.32 -46.80
CA LEU A 509 13.24 -17.63 -45.51
C LEU A 509 12.07 -18.61 -45.68
N SER A 510 12.07 -19.72 -44.94
CA SER A 510 10.89 -20.57 -44.79
C SER A 510 10.40 -20.57 -43.35
N MET A 511 9.08 -20.62 -43.22
CA MET A 511 8.35 -20.74 -41.97
C MET A 511 8.00 -22.21 -41.72
N LEU A 512 8.42 -22.77 -40.60
CA LEU A 512 7.87 -24.03 -40.09
C LEU A 512 6.66 -23.70 -39.24
N LEU A 513 5.48 -23.84 -39.84
CA LEU A 513 4.21 -23.65 -39.16
C LEU A 513 3.73 -24.98 -38.60
N ARG A 514 3.56 -25.01 -37.29
CA ARG A 514 3.00 -26.12 -36.55
C ARG A 514 1.71 -25.70 -35.86
N LEU A 515 0.69 -26.54 -35.98
CA LEU A 515 -0.60 -26.33 -35.33
C LEU A 515 -0.82 -27.42 -34.30
N ALA A 516 -1.00 -27.04 -33.04
CA ALA A 516 -1.36 -27.96 -31.98
C ALA A 516 -2.81 -28.43 -32.14
N GLU A 517 -3.08 -29.66 -31.71
CA GLU A 517 -4.43 -30.22 -31.72
C GLU A 517 -5.36 -29.46 -30.79
N LYS A 518 -6.67 -29.49 -31.10
CA LYS A 518 -7.65 -28.88 -30.21
C LYS A 518 -7.60 -29.58 -28.86
N THR A 519 -7.72 -28.80 -27.79
CA THR A 519 -7.64 -29.37 -26.45
C THR A 519 -8.91 -30.14 -26.10
N THR A 520 -8.76 -31.18 -25.28
CA THR A 520 -9.87 -31.90 -24.65
C THR A 520 -10.25 -31.29 -23.30
N VAL A 521 -9.46 -30.35 -22.79
CA VAL A 521 -9.74 -29.64 -21.54
C VAL A 521 -10.87 -28.66 -21.79
N GLN A 522 -11.97 -28.82 -21.06
CA GLN A 522 -13.08 -27.87 -21.12
C GLN A 522 -12.68 -26.56 -20.41
N PRO A 523 -12.75 -25.39 -21.06
CA PRO A 523 -12.47 -24.11 -20.42
C PRO A 523 -13.61 -23.68 -19.50
N SER A 524 -13.30 -22.73 -18.62
CA SER A 524 -14.32 -21.97 -17.91
C SER A 524 -15.11 -21.08 -18.88
N ASP A 525 -16.39 -20.86 -18.56
CA ASP A 525 -17.25 -20.07 -19.44
C ASP A 525 -16.86 -18.59 -19.39
N VAL A 526 -16.15 -18.12 -20.41
CA VAL A 526 -15.87 -16.69 -20.65
C VAL A 526 -16.66 -16.14 -21.85
N GLY A 527 -17.65 -16.89 -22.34
CA GLY A 527 -18.34 -16.62 -23.62
C GLY A 527 -17.60 -17.14 -24.86
N TYR A 528 -16.50 -17.87 -24.68
CA TYR A 528 -15.79 -18.56 -25.74
C TYR A 528 -16.46 -19.90 -26.09
N ASN A 529 -16.72 -20.14 -27.37
CA ASN A 529 -17.30 -21.40 -27.83
C ASN A 529 -16.22 -22.44 -28.15
N TYR A 530 -15.77 -23.17 -27.13
CA TYR A 530 -14.74 -24.21 -27.28
C TYR A 530 -15.16 -25.36 -28.22
N THR A 531 -16.46 -25.65 -28.32
CA THR A 531 -16.95 -26.76 -29.18
C THR A 531 -16.83 -26.46 -30.67
N ALA A 532 -16.74 -25.19 -31.04
CA ALA A 532 -16.52 -24.74 -32.41
C ALA A 532 -15.05 -24.87 -32.84
N GLU A 533 -14.13 -25.23 -31.96
CA GLU A 533 -12.73 -25.44 -32.32
C GLU A 533 -12.56 -26.56 -33.35
N LEU A 534 -11.93 -26.21 -34.46
CA LEU A 534 -11.57 -27.15 -35.50
C LEU A 534 -10.40 -28.02 -35.06
N THR A 535 -10.43 -29.27 -35.53
CA THR A 535 -9.27 -30.15 -35.44
C THR A 535 -8.12 -29.61 -36.29
N THR A 536 -6.91 -30.06 -35.99
CA THR A 536 -5.71 -29.70 -36.77
C THR A 536 -5.89 -29.96 -38.27
N ALA A 537 -6.41 -31.15 -38.62
CA ALA A 537 -6.60 -31.56 -40.02
C ALA A 537 -7.60 -30.67 -40.77
N GLU A 538 -8.72 -30.30 -40.14
CA GLU A 538 -9.73 -29.42 -40.73
C GLU A 538 -9.20 -27.99 -40.89
N LEU A 539 -8.46 -27.49 -39.91
CA LEU A 539 -7.87 -26.16 -39.94
C LEU A 539 -6.80 -26.08 -41.04
N PHE A 540 -5.95 -27.11 -41.17
CA PHE A 540 -4.97 -27.19 -42.27
C PHE A 540 -5.63 -27.26 -43.64
N SER A 541 -6.70 -28.04 -43.80
CA SER A 541 -7.44 -28.10 -45.07
C SER A 541 -7.96 -26.73 -45.50
N LYS A 542 -8.54 -25.96 -44.56
CA LYS A 542 -8.99 -24.58 -44.81
C LYS A 542 -7.82 -23.64 -45.09
N MET A 543 -6.74 -23.76 -44.32
CA MET A 543 -5.56 -22.90 -44.48
C MET A 543 -4.92 -23.11 -45.86
N ASN A 544 -4.79 -24.37 -46.30
CA ASN A 544 -4.28 -24.70 -47.62
C ASN A 544 -5.12 -24.04 -48.73
N ALA A 545 -6.45 -24.12 -48.63
CA ALA A 545 -7.35 -23.44 -49.56
C ALA A 545 -7.23 -21.90 -49.53
N SER A 546 -7.04 -21.31 -48.36
CA SER A 546 -6.84 -19.85 -48.21
C SER A 546 -5.49 -19.39 -48.76
N LEU A 547 -4.42 -20.18 -48.57
CA LEU A 547 -3.09 -19.91 -49.12
C LEU A 547 -3.10 -19.96 -50.65
N PHE A 548 -3.72 -20.98 -51.26
CA PHE A 548 -3.86 -21.07 -52.73
C PHE A 548 -4.73 -19.98 -53.36
N SER A 549 -5.57 -19.32 -52.57
CA SER A 549 -6.40 -18.19 -53.03
C SER A 549 -5.80 -16.81 -52.70
N GLU A 550 -4.55 -16.77 -52.23
CA GLU A 550 -3.83 -15.55 -51.80
C GLU A 550 -4.57 -14.72 -50.73
N LYS A 551 -5.44 -15.36 -49.94
CA LYS A 551 -6.27 -14.68 -48.92
C LYS A 551 -5.59 -14.55 -47.56
N MET A 552 -4.33 -14.98 -47.43
CA MET A 552 -3.64 -15.09 -46.15
C MET A 552 -2.31 -14.29 -46.10
N PRO A 553 -2.33 -12.95 -46.28
CA PRO A 553 -1.14 -12.12 -46.11
C PRO A 553 -0.77 -12.01 -44.62
N ILE A 554 0.50 -12.28 -44.28
CA ILE A 554 1.02 -12.13 -42.93
C ILE A 554 1.40 -10.67 -42.74
N VAL A 555 0.62 -9.92 -41.96
CA VAL A 555 0.85 -8.48 -41.74
C VAL A 555 1.75 -8.28 -40.51
N VAL A 556 2.94 -7.72 -40.71
CA VAL A 556 3.93 -7.45 -39.67
C VAL A 556 4.17 -5.95 -39.52
N GLU A 557 4.70 -5.54 -38.38
CA GLU A 557 5.07 -4.15 -38.13
C GLU A 557 6.59 -4.02 -38.04
N VAL A 558 7.18 -3.14 -38.86
CA VAL A 558 8.61 -2.85 -38.91
C VAL A 558 8.79 -1.35 -38.78
N GLY A 559 9.43 -0.89 -37.70
CA GLY A 559 9.70 0.54 -37.48
C GLY A 559 8.45 1.43 -37.46
N GLY A 560 7.30 0.91 -37.02
CA GLY A 560 6.02 1.62 -36.99
C GLY A 560 5.22 1.62 -38.30
N GLN A 561 5.70 0.91 -39.33
CA GLN A 561 4.98 0.72 -40.60
C GLN A 561 4.54 -0.74 -40.76
N LYS A 562 3.35 -0.92 -41.34
CA LYS A 562 2.81 -2.26 -41.65
C LYS A 562 3.35 -2.75 -42.98
N GLU A 563 3.89 -3.95 -43.00
CA GLU A 563 4.38 -4.66 -44.18
C GLU A 563 3.61 -5.99 -44.32
N GLU A 564 3.30 -6.39 -45.55
CA GLU A 564 2.64 -7.67 -45.85
C GLU A 564 3.66 -8.68 -46.37
N TRP A 565 3.73 -9.83 -45.71
CA TRP A 565 4.56 -10.97 -46.10
C TRP A 565 3.67 -12.04 -46.73
N ILE A 566 4.09 -12.54 -47.90
CA ILE A 566 3.30 -13.49 -48.69
C ILE A 566 3.92 -14.89 -48.56
N ALA A 567 3.14 -15.82 -48.05
CA ALA A 567 3.48 -17.24 -48.04
C ALA A 567 3.33 -17.83 -49.45
N ASP A 568 4.34 -18.56 -49.92
CA ASP A 568 4.29 -19.28 -51.19
C ASP A 568 3.57 -20.62 -51.04
N ALA A 569 2.26 -20.58 -51.27
CA ALA A 569 1.39 -21.76 -51.24
C ALA A 569 1.85 -22.88 -52.20
N SER A 570 2.47 -22.51 -53.33
CA SER A 570 2.86 -23.49 -54.37
C SER A 570 4.06 -24.35 -53.98
N ALA A 571 4.87 -23.87 -53.02
CA ALA A 571 6.10 -24.52 -52.56
C ALA A 571 6.00 -25.10 -51.14
N MET A 572 4.79 -25.11 -50.56
CA MET A 572 4.49 -25.60 -49.23
C MET A 572 4.60 -27.15 -49.13
N LYS A 573 5.23 -27.66 -48.07
CA LYS A 573 5.50 -29.11 -47.87
C LYS A 573 5.17 -29.55 -46.44
N SER A 574 4.66 -30.76 -46.27
CA SER A 574 4.46 -31.39 -44.94
C SER A 574 5.80 -31.77 -44.28
N PHE A 575 5.83 -31.75 -42.94
CA PHE A 575 6.98 -32.17 -42.14
C PHE A 575 6.53 -33.10 -41.00
N PRO A 576 7.12 -34.29 -40.82
CA PRO A 576 8.03 -34.95 -41.78
C PRO A 576 7.30 -35.24 -43.11
N PRO A 577 8.03 -35.35 -44.23
CA PRO A 577 7.40 -35.55 -45.54
C PRO A 577 6.51 -36.79 -45.54
N ASP A 578 5.32 -36.69 -46.16
CA ASP A 578 4.29 -37.75 -46.23
C ASP A 578 4.80 -39.10 -46.84
N THR A 579 6.02 -39.12 -47.36
CA THR A 579 6.68 -40.27 -48.01
C THR A 579 7.77 -40.94 -47.18
N ASP A 580 7.96 -40.57 -45.91
CA ASP A 580 8.93 -41.25 -45.04
C ASP A 580 8.36 -42.58 -44.48
N THR A 581 7.88 -43.44 -45.39
CA THR A 581 7.65 -44.86 -45.09
C THR A 581 9.00 -45.57 -45.09
N GLY A 582 9.63 -45.62 -43.92
CA GLY A 582 10.60 -46.67 -43.59
C GLY A 582 12.03 -46.20 -43.44
N PHE A 583 12.54 -46.37 -42.22
CA PHE A 583 13.91 -46.75 -41.89
C PHE A 583 14.96 -46.50 -43.01
N LEU A 584 15.76 -45.44 -42.85
CA LEU A 584 17.06 -45.27 -43.52
C LEU A 584 18.03 -46.36 -43.03
N GLY A 585 17.75 -47.60 -43.39
CA GLY A 585 18.68 -48.71 -43.27
C GLY A 585 19.74 -48.58 -44.36
N TYR A 586 20.97 -48.93 -44.01
CA TYR A 586 22.07 -49.07 -44.96
C TYR A 586 21.60 -49.85 -46.20
N THR A 587 21.76 -49.25 -47.37
CA THR A 587 21.40 -49.89 -48.64
C THR A 587 22.11 -51.24 -48.74
N GLY A 588 21.50 -52.22 -49.42
CA GLY A 588 22.14 -53.54 -49.64
C GLY A 588 23.55 -53.43 -50.25
N GLY A 589 23.82 -52.35 -50.99
CA GLY A 589 25.16 -51.99 -51.49
C GLY A 589 26.15 -51.64 -50.37
N ALA A 590 25.75 -50.87 -49.35
CA ALA A 590 26.61 -50.55 -48.21
C ALA A 590 26.91 -51.79 -47.34
N MET A 591 25.93 -52.68 -47.16
CA MET A 591 26.13 -53.98 -46.49
C MET A 591 27.04 -54.92 -47.30
N PHE A 592 26.94 -54.89 -48.63
CA PHE A 592 27.83 -55.65 -49.52
C PHE A 592 29.28 -55.14 -49.47
N VAL A 593 29.48 -53.83 -49.47
CA VAL A 593 30.81 -53.22 -49.32
C VAL A 593 31.40 -53.54 -47.94
N LEU A 594 30.60 -53.45 -46.87
CA LEU A 594 31.03 -53.86 -45.53
C LEU A 594 31.43 -55.34 -45.48
N ALA A 595 30.66 -56.22 -46.11
CA ALA A 595 30.99 -57.65 -46.19
C ALA A 595 32.32 -57.89 -46.92
N ILE A 596 32.59 -57.17 -48.02
CA ILE A 596 33.88 -57.23 -48.72
C ILE A 596 35.02 -56.76 -47.81
N PHE A 597 34.86 -55.64 -47.10
CA PHE A 597 35.89 -55.14 -46.19
C PHE A 597 36.12 -56.10 -45.00
N CYS A 598 35.08 -56.73 -44.47
CA CYS A 598 35.18 -57.77 -43.43
C CYS A 598 35.89 -59.03 -43.94
N ILE A 599 35.65 -59.45 -45.18
CA ILE A 599 36.35 -60.59 -45.80
C ILE A 599 37.82 -60.24 -46.04
N LEU A 600 38.12 -59.06 -46.60
CA LEU A 600 39.49 -58.62 -46.85
C LEU A 600 40.30 -58.47 -45.55
N SER A 601 39.69 -57.92 -44.51
CA SER A 601 40.32 -57.82 -43.18
C SER A 601 40.49 -59.20 -42.52
N GLY A 602 39.50 -60.08 -42.61
CA GLY A 602 39.60 -61.46 -42.15
C GLY A 602 40.72 -62.26 -42.84
N VAL A 603 40.83 -62.15 -44.17
CA VAL A 603 41.92 -62.76 -44.95
C VAL A 603 43.27 -62.18 -44.55
N SER A 604 43.36 -60.86 -44.34
CA SER A 604 44.60 -60.18 -43.94
C SER A 604 45.05 -60.64 -42.54
N ILE A 605 44.14 -60.71 -41.57
CA ILE A 605 44.41 -61.19 -40.21
C ILE A 605 44.81 -62.68 -40.25
N GLY A 606 44.13 -63.51 -41.04
CA GLY A 606 44.47 -64.91 -41.23
C GLY A 606 45.86 -65.11 -41.83
N ALA A 607 46.21 -64.35 -42.87
CA ALA A 607 47.52 -64.40 -43.51
C ALA A 607 48.65 -63.96 -42.57
N VAL A 608 48.44 -62.90 -41.78
CA VAL A 608 49.37 -62.46 -40.74
C VAL A 608 49.51 -63.53 -39.65
N GLY A 609 48.40 -64.15 -39.23
CA GLY A 609 48.41 -65.26 -38.27
C GLY A 609 49.23 -66.46 -38.77
N VAL A 610 49.03 -66.89 -40.01
CA VAL A 610 49.79 -67.99 -40.62
C VAL A 610 51.27 -67.62 -40.78
N PHE A 611 51.59 -66.39 -41.19
CA PHE A 611 52.97 -65.90 -41.28
C PHE A 611 53.67 -65.89 -39.92
N VAL A 612 52.98 -65.46 -38.85
CA VAL A 612 53.54 -65.45 -37.49
C VAL A 612 53.75 -66.88 -36.97
N VAL A 613 52.81 -67.81 -37.21
CA VAL A 613 52.95 -69.21 -36.78
C VAL A 613 54.07 -69.93 -37.53
N THR A 614 54.17 -69.75 -38.85
CA THR A 614 55.26 -70.35 -39.65
C THR A 614 56.61 -69.75 -39.33
N ARG A 615 56.69 -68.44 -39.03
CA ARG A 615 57.92 -67.80 -38.53
C ARG A 615 58.28 -68.28 -37.13
N ARG A 616 57.31 -68.51 -36.24
CA ARG A 616 57.54 -69.08 -34.91
C ARG A 616 58.06 -70.52 -34.98
N GLN A 617 57.55 -71.34 -35.90
CA GLN A 617 58.08 -72.69 -36.15
C GLN A 617 59.49 -72.70 -36.75
N ARG A 618 59.84 -71.73 -37.61
CA ARG A 618 61.24 -71.55 -38.09
C ARG A 618 62.20 -71.07 -37.01
N ILE A 619 61.76 -70.21 -36.08
CA ILE A 619 62.59 -69.73 -34.97
C ILE A 619 62.73 -70.81 -33.88
N SER A 620 61.70 -71.62 -33.63
CA SER A 620 61.80 -72.72 -32.64
C SER A 620 62.64 -73.90 -33.13
N THR A 621 62.81 -74.08 -34.45
CA THR A 621 63.71 -75.10 -35.03
C THR A 621 65.16 -74.62 -35.12
N LEU A 622 65.41 -73.30 -35.25
CA LEU A 622 66.75 -72.71 -35.12
C LEU A 622 67.24 -72.65 -33.66
N ALA A 623 66.34 -72.51 -32.69
CA ALA A 623 66.69 -72.55 -31.26
C ALA A 623 67.00 -73.97 -30.73
N TYR A 624 66.68 -75.02 -31.50
CA TYR A 624 66.99 -76.41 -31.16
C TYR A 624 68.34 -76.90 -31.72
N GLN A 625 69.03 -76.08 -32.54
CA GLN A 625 70.37 -76.40 -33.10
C GLN A 625 71.52 -75.58 -32.46
N VAL A 626 71.26 -74.86 -31.36
CA VAL A 626 72.29 -74.13 -30.59
C VAL A 626 72.43 -74.70 -29.16
N PHE A 627 71.69 -75.77 -28.84
CA PHE A 627 71.79 -76.52 -27.57
C PHE A 627 71.97 -78.04 -27.78
N GLU A 628 72.51 -78.42 -28.93
CA GLU A 628 73.36 -79.59 -29.18
C GLU A 628 74.65 -79.07 -29.84
#